data_AF-A0A965TF24-F1
#
_entry.id   AF-A0A965TF24-F1
#
_cell.length_a   1.000
_cell.length_b   1.000
_cell.length_c   1.000
_cell.angle_alpha   90.00
_cell.angle_beta   90.00
_cell.angle_gamma   90.00
#
_symmetry.space_group_name_H-M   'P 1'
#
loop_
_entity.id
_entity.type
_entity.pdbx_description
1 polymer ?
#
loop_
_entity_poly.entity_id
_entity_poly.type
_entity_poly.pdbx_seq_one_letter_code
_entity_poly.pdbx_strand_id
1 'polypeptide(L)'
;MEGNMRSAKVTEDRLKKVLLKDRIDAPENIIAVLRSDIFDALSNFFEINPSSVNVKIETDAVGIYNLTMSAKAFRVYNHIKN
;
A
#
# COMPACT_ATOMS: atom_id res chain seq x y z
N MET A 1 -46.32 1.22 6.93
CA MET A 1 -45.01 0.83 7.52
C MET A 1 -43.96 0.54 6.42
N GLU A 2 -43.96 1.24 5.28
CA GLU A 2 -43.06 0.93 4.14
C GLU A 2 -41.83 1.86 4.01
N GLY A 3 -41.85 3.04 4.64
CA GLY A 3 -40.76 4.03 4.52
C GLY A 3 -39.46 3.62 5.22
N ASN A 4 -39.55 2.83 6.29
CA ASN A 4 -38.38 2.47 7.12
C ASN A 4 -37.47 1.45 6.43
N MET A 5 -38.05 0.53 5.66
CA MET A 5 -37.33 -0.56 4.99
C MET A 5 -36.48 -0.06 3.80
N ARG A 6 -36.95 1.00 3.11
CA ARG A 6 -36.21 1.65 2.02
C ARG A 6 -35.05 2.50 2.54
N SER A 7 -35.25 3.22 3.65
CA SER A 7 -34.21 4.04 4.29
C SER A 7 -33.06 3.20 4.84
N ALA A 8 -33.39 2.06 5.48
CA ALA A 8 -32.39 1.13 6.00
C ALA A 8 -31.49 0.57 4.89
N LYS A 9 -32.08 0.13 3.77
CA LYS A 9 -31.34 -0.42 2.63
C LYS A 9 -30.41 0.61 1.97
N VAL A 10 -30.88 1.85 1.79
CA VAL A 10 -30.06 2.94 1.25
C VAL A 10 -28.90 3.28 2.20
N THR A 11 -29.14 3.23 3.50
CA THR A 11 -28.10 3.47 4.51
C THR A 11 -27.05 2.36 4.52
N GLU A 12 -27.49 1.10 4.42
CA GLU A 12 -26.61 -0.07 4.31
C GLU A 12 -25.71 0.00 3.06
N ASP A 13 -26.26 0.34 1.90
CA ASP A 13 -25.50 0.45 0.65
C ASP A 13 -24.47 1.59 0.71
N ARG A 14 -24.82 2.72 1.35
CA ARG A 14 -23.89 3.83 1.58
C ARG A 14 -22.76 3.44 2.53
N LEU A 15 -23.07 2.73 3.61
CA LEU A 15 -22.08 2.28 4.58
C LEU A 15 -21.09 1.30 3.94
N LYS A 16 -21.59 0.32 3.16
CA LYS A 16 -20.74 -0.62 2.40
C LYS A 16 -19.78 0.13 1.47
N LYS A 17 -20.25 1.15 0.77
CA LYS A 17 -19.42 1.94 -0.15
C LYS A 17 -18.32 2.71 0.58
N VAL A 18 -18.61 3.27 1.74
CA VAL A 18 -17.61 3.96 2.59
C VAL A 18 -16.57 2.97 3.10
N LEU A 19 -17.00 1.83 3.65
CA LEU A 19 -16.09 0.79 4.16
C LEU A 19 -15.18 0.21 3.07
N LEU A 20 -15.72 -0.01 1.87
CA LEU A 20 -14.93 -0.46 0.72
C LEU A 20 -13.92 0.61 0.29
N LYS A 21 -14.33 1.88 0.27
CA LYS A 21 -13.44 3.00 -0.05
C LYS A 21 -12.31 3.14 0.98
N ASP A 22 -12.62 3.14 2.27
CA ASP A 22 -11.61 3.22 3.33
C ASP A 22 -10.62 2.05 3.28
N ARG A 23 -11.12 0.85 2.95
CA ARG A 23 -10.29 -0.35 2.76
C ARG A 23 -9.37 -0.25 1.54
N ILE A 24 -9.76 0.46 0.49
CA ILE A 24 -8.97 0.64 -0.74
C ILE A 24 -7.97 1.80 -0.59
N ASP A 25 -8.42 2.92 -0.01
CA ASP A 25 -7.64 4.17 0.08
C ASP A 25 -6.54 4.09 1.16
N ALA A 26 -6.75 3.33 2.23
CA ALA A 26 -5.75 3.22 3.31
C ALA A 26 -4.45 2.50 2.88
N PRO A 27 -4.50 1.35 2.17
CA PRO A 27 -3.29 0.70 1.67
C PRO A 27 -2.53 1.51 0.62
N GLU A 28 -3.21 2.21 -0.29
CA GLU A 28 -2.55 2.93 -1.40
C GLU A 28 -1.67 4.09 -0.90
N ASN A 29 -2.16 4.86 0.08
CA ASN A 29 -1.38 5.95 0.67
C ASN A 29 -0.14 5.43 1.42
N ILE A 30 -0.29 4.30 2.14
CA ILE A 30 0.83 3.66 2.84
C ILE A 30 1.85 3.10 1.84
N ILE A 31 1.39 2.51 0.73
CA ILE A 31 2.26 2.01 -0.35
C ILE A 31 3.12 3.13 -0.93
N ALA A 32 2.54 4.31 -1.16
CA ALA A 32 3.26 5.45 -1.72
C ALA A 32 4.39 5.94 -0.79
N VAL A 33 4.09 6.08 0.51
CA VAL A 33 5.08 6.48 1.53
C VAL A 33 6.20 5.45 1.64
N LEU A 34 5.84 4.17 1.81
CA LEU A 34 6.83 3.09 1.93
C LEU A 34 7.71 2.99 0.69
N ARG A 35 7.16 3.18 -0.51
CA ARG A 35 7.96 3.17 -1.74
C ARG A 35 9.01 4.28 -1.73
N SER A 36 8.67 5.49 -1.30
CA SER A 36 9.61 6.61 -1.20
C SER A 36 10.71 6.30 -0.19
N ASP A 37 10.34 5.90 1.03
CA ASP A 37 11.30 5.68 2.12
C ASP A 37 12.30 4.57 1.78
N ILE A 38 11.85 3.48 1.16
CA ILE A 38 12.71 2.38 0.74
C ILE A 38 13.65 2.82 -0.37
N PHE A 39 13.13 3.57 -1.35
CA PHE A 39 13.95 4.09 -2.42
C PHE A 39 15.07 4.97 -1.86
N ASP A 40 14.75 5.90 -0.96
CA ASP A 40 15.72 6.81 -0.36
C ASP A 40 16.74 6.05 0.49
N ALA A 41 16.30 5.08 1.29
CA ALA A 41 17.17 4.25 2.13
C ALA A 41 18.17 3.45 1.28
N LEU A 42 17.70 2.81 0.22
CA LEU A 42 18.52 1.95 -0.62
C LEU A 42 19.38 2.74 -1.63
N SER A 43 18.95 3.92 -2.06
CA SER A 43 19.69 4.76 -3.03
C SER A 43 21.06 5.21 -2.54
N ASN A 44 21.27 5.22 -1.22
CA ASN A 44 22.59 5.48 -0.63
C ASN A 44 23.60 4.36 -0.90
N PHE A 45 23.13 3.14 -1.18
CA PHE A 45 23.98 1.94 -1.32
C PHE A 45 23.96 1.37 -2.73
N PHE A 46 22.90 1.63 -3.48
CA PHE A 46 22.65 1.04 -4.79
C PHE A 46 22.23 2.11 -5.80
N GLU A 47 22.58 1.89 -7.06
CA GLU A 47 21.94 2.57 -8.18
C GLU A 47 20.64 1.84 -8.51
N ILE A 48 19.50 2.43 -8.18
CA ILE A 48 18.18 1.79 -8.27
C ILE A 48 17.29 2.60 -9.20
N ASN A 49 16.49 1.92 -10.02
CA ASN A 49 15.38 2.59 -10.72
C ASN A 49 14.25 2.84 -9.71
N PRO A 50 13.73 4.07 -9.55
CA PRO A 50 12.51 4.32 -8.77
C PRO A 50 11.34 3.41 -9.18
N SER A 51 11.24 3.12 -10.49
CA SER A 51 10.20 2.28 -11.07
C SER A 51 10.35 0.79 -10.73
N SER A 52 11.51 0.37 -10.20
CA SER A 52 11.77 -1.02 -9.81
C SER A 52 11.41 -1.33 -8.36
N VAL A 53 11.05 -0.31 -7.56
CA VAL A 53 10.63 -0.49 -6.17
C VAL A 53 9.15 -0.88 -6.15
N ASN A 54 8.92 -2.17 -5.90
CA ASN A 54 7.59 -2.73 -5.75
C ASN A 54 7.25 -2.89 -4.26
N VAL A 55 6.08 -2.39 -3.89
CA VAL A 55 5.53 -2.51 -2.54
C VAL A 55 4.14 -3.10 -2.70
N LYS A 56 3.89 -4.23 -2.05
CA LYS A 56 2.63 -4.96 -2.09
C LYS A 56 2.11 -5.15 -0.68
N ILE A 57 0.87 -4.74 -0.45
CA ILE A 57 0.15 -4.97 0.80
C ILE A 57 -1.00 -5.92 0.49
N GLU A 58 -1.02 -7.07 1.16
CA GLU A 58 -2.11 -8.04 1.06
C GLU A 58 -2.69 -8.30 2.44
N THR A 59 -4.00 -8.49 2.52
CA THR A 59 -4.65 -8.93 3.76
C THR A 59 -4.96 -10.41 3.65
N ASP A 60 -4.62 -11.19 4.65
CA ASP A 60 -5.01 -12.60 4.71
C ASP A 60 -6.47 -12.77 5.20
N ALA A 61 -6.91 -14.03 5.29
CA ALA A 61 -8.27 -14.37 5.71
C ALA A 61 -8.60 -14.01 7.16
N VAL A 62 -7.59 -13.78 8.02
CA VAL A 62 -7.75 -13.41 9.43
C VAL A 62 -7.52 -11.93 9.70
N GLY A 63 -7.29 -11.14 8.65
CA GLY A 63 -7.13 -9.68 8.75
C GLY A 63 -5.70 -9.21 9.02
N ILE A 64 -4.70 -10.10 8.90
CA ILE A 64 -3.29 -9.73 9.01
C ILE A 64 -2.83 -9.13 7.68
N TYR A 65 -2.19 -7.98 7.77
CA TYR A 65 -1.57 -7.32 6.62
C TYR A 65 -0.16 -7.85 6.41
N ASN A 66 0.07 -8.46 5.24
CA ASN A 66 1.37 -8.90 4.76
C ASN A 66 1.94 -7.83 3.83
N LEU A 67 3.06 -7.24 4.25
CA LEU A 67 3.81 -6.26 3.48
C LEU A 67 5.00 -6.95 2.81
N THR A 68 5.04 -6.93 1.48
CA THR A 68 6.17 -7.42 0.68
C THR A 68 6.80 -6.28 -0.09
N MET A 69 8.11 -6.13 0.03
CA MET A 69 8.87 -5.04 -0.60
C MET A 69 10.03 -5.65 -1.39
N SER A 70 10.16 -5.26 -2.66
CA SER A 70 11.26 -5.69 -3.51
C SER A 70 11.77 -4.54 -4.37
N ALA A 71 13.08 -4.50 -4.59
CA ALA A 71 13.74 -3.50 -5.41
C ALA A 71 14.83 -4.17 -6.25
N LYS A 72 15.03 -3.70 -7.48
CA LYS A 72 16.07 -4.20 -8.37
C LYS A 72 17.14 -3.14 -8.59
N ALA A 73 18.32 -3.38 -8.02
CA ALA A 73 19.50 -2.54 -8.26
C ALA A 73 20.12 -2.84 -9.63
N PHE A 74 20.62 -1.79 -10.30
CA PHE A 74 21.49 -1.92 -11.46
C PHE A 74 22.96 -2.08 -11.06
N ARG A 75 23.36 -1.38 -10.00
CA ARG A 75 24.73 -1.35 -9.52
C ARG A 75 24.77 -1.24 -8.01
N VAL A 76 25.78 -1.84 -7.41
CA VAL A 76 26.11 -1.67 -5.99
C VAL A 76 27.22 -0.63 -5.89
N TYR A 77 27.04 0.37 -5.03
CA TYR A 77 28.13 1.29 -4.70
C TYR A 77 29.04 0.62 -3.67
N ASN A 78 30.24 0.25 -4.11
CA ASN A 78 31.26 -0.19 -3.19
C ASN A 78 31.77 1.02 -2.40
N HIS A 79 31.32 1.17 -1.16
CA HIS A 79 32.03 1.96 -0.16
C HIS A 79 33.29 1.19 0.28
N ILE A 80 34.24 0.98 -0.63
CA ILE A 80 35.61 0.67 -0.23
C ILE A 80 36.19 2.01 0.24
N LYS A 81 36.17 2.21 1.56
CA LYS A 81 36.99 3.23 2.20
C LYS A 81 38.45 2.85 1.95
N ASN A 82 39.16 3.67 1.16
CA ASN A 82 40.62 3.76 1.25
C ASN A 82 41.00 4.34 2.62
#